data_AF-A0A932MAX6-F1
#
_entry.id   AF-A0A932MAX6-F1
#
_cell.length_a   1.000
_cell.length_b   1.000
_cell.length_c   1.000
_cell.angle_alpha   90.00
_cell.angle_beta   90.00
_cell.angle_gamma   90.00
#
_symmetry.space_group_name_H-M   'P 1'
#
loop_
_entity.id
_entity.type
_entity.pdbx_description
1 polymer ?
#
loop_
_entity_poly.entity_id
_entity_poly.type
_entity_poly.pdbx_seq_one_letter_code
_entity_poly.pdbx_strand_id
1 'polypeptide(L)'
;MFEDLRGYLSYLEEREQLLRVSEEVDPKYEIAAGIRKTSDVCGPALLFESIKGFAGWRVLGGLFATRKLVALGLGVPEEQLLERYLTLEEKRIPPEMVQTGPVKEICWRGDEIDLFRLPMVTHSEKDVGPYITIGAQIGKDPDTGIRNVSIHRMLLLGKDRLSLWAPADHHLGRMILKAEERGRGLEVATAVGVEPAIIIGSQAKVPFGVDEFHVAGGLRGAPVKLVKCETIDVEAPAASEIVIEGITLPGERVADGPYGEYPGTYSESKQSPVLKVTSITMRQNPIYQTALTGLPVTENHTLIEYANAAVVYREVKKIVPEVKAVHMTPGGTFRHHAVVSIKKRHEEEARNVILALLSLGIGLKQVTVVDEDINVYDPVDVEWALSTRMQPDRDIIIIPRIACSTLDPSVPKPRTTAAWGVDATMPMGERERFEKIKVPGVDGRPHRVAPTNFLAMRDFEYLEPNTVAEACGLLQRYAGEARVYAGGAYLSIVMKQGLLQPKALVNIKKIHELKGIRWEPAEGLILGALVTHHEIETSSLVGEKFPILCELEKEVANIRVRNVGTVGGNLASGEPLTDLAQVFISLDARVRVRGPSRERVIPLEEFFLDYYQTSLADDEILTQVIIPLCRIVPE
;
A
#
# COMPACT_ATOMS: atom_id res chain seq x y z
N MET A 1 -19.25 -2.29 12.80
CA MET A 1 -17.87 -2.28 13.28
C MET A 1 -17.55 -3.62 13.92
N PHE A 2 -16.29 -4.02 13.99
CA PHE A 2 -15.89 -5.41 14.24
C PHE A 2 -15.76 -5.71 15.73
N GLU A 3 -16.25 -6.87 16.17
CA GLU A 3 -16.07 -7.33 17.56
C GLU A 3 -14.63 -7.75 17.84
N ASP A 4 -13.94 -8.32 16.85
CA ASP A 4 -12.57 -8.83 16.96
C ASP A 4 -11.81 -8.76 15.61
N LEU A 5 -10.55 -9.20 15.60
CA LEU A 5 -9.71 -9.26 14.41
C LEU A 5 -10.32 -10.17 13.33
N ARG A 6 -10.88 -11.33 13.69
CA ARG A 6 -11.40 -12.31 12.72
C ARG A 6 -12.59 -11.75 11.96
N GLY A 7 -13.50 -11.04 12.63
CA GLY A 7 -14.60 -10.34 11.97
C GLY A 7 -14.11 -9.25 11.00
N TYR A 8 -13.02 -8.56 11.33
CA TYR A 8 -12.41 -7.60 10.41
C TYR A 8 -11.78 -8.27 9.18
N LEU A 9 -11.10 -9.41 9.36
CA LEU A 9 -10.52 -10.16 8.24
C LEU A 9 -11.59 -10.63 7.26
N SER A 10 -12.73 -11.13 7.74
CA SER A 10 -13.87 -11.47 6.87
C SER A 10 -14.38 -10.26 6.08
N TYR A 11 -14.44 -9.09 6.72
CA TYR A 11 -14.84 -7.85 6.05
C TYR A 11 -13.86 -7.40 4.95
N LEU A 12 -12.55 -7.58 5.16
CA LEU A 12 -11.54 -7.30 4.15
C LEU A 12 -11.58 -8.29 2.99
N GLU A 13 -11.83 -9.57 3.28
CA GLU A 13 -11.95 -10.64 2.27
C GLU A 13 -13.10 -10.36 1.29
N GLU A 14 -14.27 -9.94 1.80
CA GLU A 14 -15.41 -9.51 0.98
C GLU A 14 -15.11 -8.34 0.03
N ARG A 15 -14.03 -7.59 0.27
CA ARG A 15 -13.65 -6.38 -0.47
C ARG A 15 -12.36 -6.57 -1.26
N GLU A 16 -11.88 -7.81 -1.36
CA GLU A 16 -10.61 -8.14 -2.02
C GLU A 16 -9.43 -7.34 -1.41
N GLN A 17 -9.53 -7.01 -0.12
CA GLN A 17 -8.50 -6.29 0.64
C GLN A 17 -7.74 -7.22 1.60
N LEU A 18 -8.03 -8.53 1.53
CA LEU A 18 -7.27 -9.59 2.17
C LEU A 18 -6.96 -10.66 1.11
N LEU A 19 -5.70 -11.06 1.01
CA LEU A 19 -5.26 -12.19 0.19
C LEU A 19 -4.76 -13.30 1.10
N ARG A 20 -5.24 -14.52 0.87
CA ARG A 20 -4.74 -15.73 1.53
C ARG A 20 -3.62 -16.35 0.73
N VAL A 21 -2.54 -16.71 1.41
CA VAL A 21 -1.36 -17.37 0.84
C VAL A 21 -1.30 -18.77 1.43
N SER A 22 -1.55 -19.77 0.58
CA SER A 22 -1.63 -21.18 0.99
C SER A 22 -0.29 -21.90 0.81
N GLU A 23 0.63 -21.35 0.02
CA GLU A 23 2.00 -21.87 -0.05
C GLU A 23 2.69 -21.80 1.32
N GLU A 24 3.54 -22.80 1.59
CA GLU A 24 4.39 -22.76 2.79
C GLU A 24 5.40 -21.63 2.67
N VAL A 25 5.45 -20.78 3.71
CA VAL A 25 6.40 -19.65 3.78
C VAL A 25 7.29 -19.75 5.01
N ASP A 26 8.53 -19.29 4.86
CA ASP A 26 9.49 -19.17 5.95
C ASP A 26 9.24 -17.88 6.77
N PRO A 27 9.08 -17.96 8.11
CA PRO A 27 8.95 -16.76 8.93
C PRO A 27 10.20 -15.88 8.93
N LYS A 28 11.33 -16.39 8.42
CA LYS A 28 12.51 -15.58 8.13
C LYS A 28 12.40 -15.02 6.71
N TYR A 29 12.20 -13.70 6.62
CA TYR A 29 12.20 -12.89 5.39
C TYR A 29 11.04 -13.09 4.41
N GLU A 30 10.53 -14.31 4.17
CA GLU A 30 9.53 -14.52 3.10
C GLU A 30 8.18 -13.84 3.41
N ILE A 31 7.72 -13.92 4.66
CA ILE A 31 6.53 -13.19 5.12
C ILE A 31 6.72 -11.68 4.94
N ALA A 32 7.89 -11.16 5.34
CA ALA A 32 8.23 -9.74 5.18
C ALA A 32 8.32 -9.34 3.70
N ALA A 33 8.85 -10.20 2.83
CA ALA A 33 8.92 -9.97 1.39
C ALA A 33 7.52 -9.91 0.77
N GLY A 34 6.58 -10.74 1.21
CA GLY A 34 5.18 -10.68 0.82
C GLY A 34 4.55 -9.33 1.21
N ILE A 35 4.68 -8.93 2.47
CA ILE A 35 4.16 -7.64 2.98
C ILE A 35 4.79 -6.46 2.23
N ARG A 36 6.09 -6.53 1.96
CA ARG A 36 6.82 -5.53 1.16
C ARG A 36 6.22 -5.41 -0.24
N LYS A 37 5.98 -6.55 -0.90
CA LYS A 37 5.47 -6.59 -2.27
C LYS A 37 4.06 -6.01 -2.37
N THR A 38 3.19 -6.29 -1.40
CA THR A 38 1.85 -5.67 -1.37
C THR A 38 1.95 -4.18 -1.08
N SER A 39 2.84 -3.76 -0.18
CA SER A 39 3.09 -2.35 0.11
C SER A 39 3.55 -1.56 -1.13
N ASP A 40 4.47 -2.13 -1.93
CA ASP A 40 4.98 -1.51 -3.18
C ASP A 40 3.86 -1.20 -4.20
N VAL A 41 2.73 -1.91 -4.15
CA VAL A 41 1.61 -1.77 -5.08
C VAL A 41 0.32 -1.28 -4.41
N CYS A 42 0.40 -0.82 -3.15
CA CYS A 42 -0.77 -0.46 -2.34
C CYS A 42 -1.85 -1.56 -2.29
N GLY A 43 -1.40 -2.82 -2.20
CA GLY A 43 -2.21 -4.03 -2.28
C GLY A 43 -2.93 -4.42 -0.97
N PRO A 44 -3.55 -5.61 -0.95
CA PRO A 44 -4.28 -6.11 0.21
C PRO A 44 -3.36 -6.52 1.37
N ALA A 45 -3.95 -6.71 2.55
CA ALA A 45 -3.31 -7.42 3.65
C ALA A 45 -3.10 -8.90 3.28
N LEU A 46 -2.14 -9.58 3.93
CA LEU A 46 -1.80 -10.98 3.66
C LEU A 46 -2.06 -11.86 4.88
N LEU A 47 -2.80 -12.94 4.67
CA LEU A 47 -2.94 -14.03 5.64
C LEU A 47 -2.21 -15.27 5.12
N PHE A 48 -1.07 -15.58 5.72
CA PHE A 48 -0.27 -16.77 5.41
C PHE A 48 -0.80 -17.96 6.20
N GLU A 49 -1.19 -19.02 5.50
CA GLU A 49 -1.91 -20.16 6.08
C GLU A 49 -1.02 -21.35 6.43
N SER A 50 0.20 -21.41 5.85
CA SER A 50 1.17 -22.47 6.09
C SER A 50 2.53 -21.88 6.43
N ILE A 51 2.96 -22.06 7.69
CA ILE A 51 4.21 -21.48 8.20
C ILE A 51 5.19 -22.61 8.49
N LYS A 52 6.33 -22.57 7.82
CA LYS A 52 7.38 -23.59 7.92
C LYS A 52 7.85 -23.75 9.37
N GLY A 53 7.72 -24.96 9.90
CA GLY A 53 8.09 -25.29 11.28
C GLY A 53 7.04 -24.95 12.35
N PHE A 54 5.89 -24.37 11.97
CA PHE A 54 4.84 -23.92 12.89
C PHE A 54 3.46 -24.46 12.47
N ALA A 55 3.26 -25.77 12.60
CA ALA A 55 2.00 -26.41 12.23
C ALA A 55 0.79 -25.81 12.98
N GLY A 56 -0.28 -25.52 12.23
CA GLY A 56 -1.53 -24.95 12.77
C GLY A 56 -1.49 -23.44 13.03
N TRP A 57 -0.36 -22.79 12.82
CA TRP A 57 -0.24 -21.33 12.91
C TRP A 57 -0.57 -20.65 11.60
N ARG A 58 -1.16 -19.45 11.72
CA ARG A 58 -1.34 -18.51 10.61
C ARG A 58 -0.67 -17.20 10.96
N VAL A 59 -0.10 -16.53 9.97
CA VAL A 59 0.53 -15.21 10.17
C VAL A 59 -0.20 -14.16 9.35
N LEU A 60 -0.59 -13.06 9.98
CA LEU A 60 -1.20 -11.90 9.35
C LEU A 60 -0.18 -10.78 9.26
N GLY A 61 -0.05 -10.17 8.09
CA GLY A 61 0.78 -8.98 7.90
C GLY A 61 0.20 -8.01 6.87
N GLY A 62 0.70 -6.78 6.86
CA GLY A 62 0.24 -5.74 5.95
C GLY A 62 -1.13 -5.16 6.31
N LEU A 63 -1.66 -5.41 7.51
CA LEU A 63 -3.02 -5.00 7.89
C LEU A 63 -3.21 -3.47 7.88
N PHE A 64 -2.10 -2.74 8.06
CA PHE A 64 -2.06 -1.29 8.03
C PHE A 64 -1.18 -0.77 6.90
N ALA A 65 -0.77 -1.57 5.91
CA ALA A 65 0.24 -1.16 4.93
C ALA A 65 -0.16 0.05 4.06
N THR A 66 -1.45 0.36 3.97
CA THR A 66 -1.98 1.48 3.17
C THR A 66 -2.97 2.32 3.96
N ARG A 67 -3.14 3.59 3.57
CA ARG A 67 -4.18 4.48 4.12
C ARG A 67 -5.58 3.89 3.96
N LYS A 68 -5.86 3.26 2.82
CA LYS A 68 -7.10 2.54 2.55
C LYS A 68 -7.39 1.48 3.62
N LEU A 69 -6.41 0.66 3.98
CA LEU A 69 -6.58 -0.37 5.00
C LEU A 69 -6.78 0.23 6.41
N VAL A 70 -6.11 1.34 6.73
CA VAL A 70 -6.36 2.08 7.98
C VAL A 70 -7.79 2.64 8.01
N ALA A 71 -8.25 3.23 6.91
CA ALA A 71 -9.59 3.80 6.77
C ALA A 71 -10.68 2.73 6.94
N LEU A 72 -10.50 1.58 6.30
CA LEU A 72 -11.38 0.41 6.43
C LEU A 72 -11.43 -0.11 7.87
N GLY A 73 -10.28 -0.13 8.57
CA GLY A 73 -10.19 -0.51 9.98
C GLY A 73 -11.01 0.38 10.91
N LEU A 74 -11.13 1.67 10.59
CA LEU A 74 -11.98 2.63 11.33
C LEU A 74 -13.41 2.72 10.79
N GLY A 75 -13.72 2.07 9.67
CA GLY A 75 -15.02 2.17 9.00
C GLY A 75 -15.33 3.58 8.48
N VAL A 76 -14.31 4.31 8.00
CA VAL A 76 -14.44 5.67 7.46
C VAL A 76 -13.96 5.76 6.01
N PRO A 77 -14.47 6.69 5.20
CA PRO A 77 -13.91 6.97 3.89
C PRO A 77 -12.47 7.48 4.01
N GLU A 78 -11.59 7.05 3.10
CA GLU A 78 -10.16 7.41 3.13
C GLU A 78 -9.95 8.93 3.05
N GLU A 79 -10.73 9.62 2.22
CA GLU A 79 -10.69 11.06 2.04
C GLU A 79 -11.10 11.87 3.29
N GLN A 80 -11.79 11.23 4.24
CA GLN A 80 -12.24 11.84 5.49
C GLN A 80 -11.44 11.33 6.71
N LEU A 81 -10.40 10.53 6.50
CA LEU A 81 -9.74 9.79 7.57
C LEU A 81 -9.19 10.71 8.67
N LEU A 82 -8.52 11.82 8.33
CA LEU A 82 -8.00 12.77 9.32
C LEU A 82 -9.11 13.47 10.12
N GLU A 83 -10.14 13.98 9.44
CA GLU A 83 -11.26 14.68 10.09
C GLU A 83 -12.01 13.74 11.05
N ARG A 84 -12.25 12.51 10.60
CA ARG A 84 -12.93 11.49 11.39
C ARG A 84 -12.06 11.02 12.55
N TYR A 85 -10.75 10.85 12.34
CA TYR A 85 -9.81 10.54 13.41
C TYR A 85 -9.86 11.61 14.51
N LEU A 86 -9.74 12.90 14.14
CA LEU A 86 -9.80 14.02 15.07
C LEU A 86 -11.08 14.02 15.92
N THR A 87 -12.23 13.78 15.28
CA THR A 87 -13.53 13.76 15.95
C THR A 87 -13.70 12.54 16.87
N LEU A 88 -13.27 11.36 16.41
CA LEU A 88 -13.48 10.10 17.12
C LEU A 88 -12.52 9.94 18.31
N GLU A 89 -11.28 10.43 18.19
CA GLU A 89 -10.30 10.46 19.28
C GLU A 89 -10.82 11.24 20.50
N GLU A 90 -11.60 12.30 20.27
CA GLU A 90 -12.14 13.17 21.34
C GLU A 90 -13.32 12.56 22.09
N LYS A 91 -14.08 11.64 21.48
CA LYS A 91 -15.30 11.07 22.10
C LYS A 91 -15.04 10.21 23.33
N ARG A 92 -13.86 9.59 23.42
CA ARG A 92 -13.36 8.77 24.55
C ARG A 92 -14.43 7.87 25.20
N ILE A 93 -14.46 6.59 24.84
CA ILE A 93 -15.42 5.61 25.41
C ILE A 93 -14.67 4.65 26.32
N PRO A 94 -14.96 4.60 27.64
CA PRO A 94 -14.22 3.74 28.57
C PRO A 94 -14.37 2.25 28.22
N PRO A 95 -13.34 1.43 28.52
CA PRO A 95 -13.43 -0.02 28.32
C PRO A 95 -14.43 -0.68 29.27
N GLU A 96 -14.88 -1.87 28.90
CA GLU A 96 -15.79 -2.71 29.68
C GLU A 96 -15.06 -3.96 30.17
N MET A 97 -15.15 -4.26 31.47
CA MET A 97 -14.59 -5.49 32.02
C MET A 97 -15.54 -6.67 31.79
N VAL A 98 -15.01 -7.76 31.23
CA VAL A 98 -15.72 -9.03 31.05
C VAL A 98 -15.01 -10.15 31.81
N GLN A 99 -15.75 -11.20 32.17
CA GLN A 99 -15.22 -12.29 33.00
C GLN A 99 -14.25 -13.21 32.23
N THR A 100 -14.50 -13.41 30.93
CA THR A 100 -13.69 -14.26 30.06
C THR A 100 -13.78 -13.75 28.62
N GLY A 101 -12.99 -14.33 27.72
CA GLY A 101 -13.00 -14.02 26.30
C GLY A 101 -12.28 -15.09 25.49
N PRO A 102 -12.37 -15.05 24.16
CA PRO A 102 -11.74 -16.04 23.28
C PRO A 102 -10.24 -16.23 23.54
N VAL A 103 -9.52 -15.18 23.96
CA VAL A 103 -8.08 -15.27 24.25
C VAL A 103 -7.73 -16.27 25.35
N LYS A 104 -8.71 -16.68 26.18
CA LYS A 104 -8.52 -17.60 27.31
C LYS A 104 -8.74 -19.08 26.96
N GLU A 105 -8.94 -19.41 25.69
CA GLU A 105 -9.19 -20.80 25.23
C GLU A 105 -8.00 -21.75 25.47
N ILE A 106 -6.77 -21.23 25.37
CA ILE A 106 -5.51 -21.95 25.68
C ILE A 106 -4.70 -21.08 26.65
N CYS A 107 -4.06 -21.71 27.64
CA CYS A 107 -3.21 -21.02 28.60
C CYS A 107 -1.94 -21.84 28.87
N TRP A 108 -0.77 -21.32 28.51
CA TRP A 108 0.53 -21.89 28.86
C TRP A 108 1.07 -21.19 30.11
N ARG A 109 1.44 -21.97 31.12
CA ARG A 109 2.06 -21.49 32.37
C ARG A 109 3.16 -22.44 32.83
N GLY A 110 4.06 -21.93 33.68
CA GLY A 110 5.17 -22.72 34.21
C GLY A 110 6.03 -23.32 33.09
N ASP A 111 6.17 -24.63 33.08
CA ASP A 111 7.01 -25.34 32.10
C ASP A 111 6.44 -25.38 30.69
N GLU A 112 5.13 -25.09 30.50
CA GLU A 112 4.51 -25.02 29.18
C GLU A 112 4.87 -23.75 28.39
N ILE A 113 5.45 -22.75 29.06
CA ILE A 113 5.86 -21.48 28.45
C ILE A 113 7.04 -21.75 27.53
N ASP A 114 6.78 -21.58 26.23
CA ASP A 114 7.80 -21.66 25.20
C ASP A 114 7.49 -20.71 24.04
N LEU A 115 8.17 -19.58 24.04
CA LEU A 115 8.10 -18.55 23.00
C LEU A 115 8.61 -19.04 21.64
N PHE A 116 9.45 -20.09 21.57
CA PHE A 116 9.91 -20.66 20.31
C PHE A 116 8.79 -21.36 19.53
N ARG A 117 7.62 -21.58 20.15
CA ARG A 117 6.43 -22.12 19.51
C ARG A 117 5.58 -21.05 18.81
N LEU A 118 5.90 -19.76 18.97
CA LEU A 118 5.22 -18.66 18.29
C LEU A 118 5.96 -18.35 16.97
N PRO A 119 5.25 -18.16 15.84
CA PRO A 119 5.86 -17.91 14.52
C PRO A 119 6.33 -16.46 14.38
N MET A 120 7.21 -16.02 15.29
CA MET A 120 7.78 -14.67 15.28
C MET A 120 8.63 -14.46 14.02
N VAL A 121 8.51 -13.29 13.41
CA VAL A 121 9.06 -13.00 12.07
C VAL A 121 10.41 -12.29 12.20
N THR A 122 11.37 -12.67 11.36
CA THR A 122 12.60 -11.88 11.13
C THR A 122 12.43 -11.12 9.83
N HIS A 123 12.39 -9.79 9.89
CA HIS A 123 11.93 -8.97 8.75
C HIS A 123 13.03 -8.63 7.77
N SER A 124 14.19 -8.22 8.27
CA SER A 124 15.24 -7.63 7.46
C SER A 124 16.57 -8.36 7.66
N GLU A 125 17.42 -8.33 6.63
CA GLU A 125 18.67 -9.11 6.56
C GLU A 125 19.55 -9.01 7.81
N LYS A 126 19.77 -7.79 8.34
CA LYS A 126 20.62 -7.54 9.51
C LYS A 126 19.87 -7.49 10.84
N ASP A 127 18.58 -7.84 10.88
CA ASP A 127 17.89 -7.99 12.15
C ASP A 127 18.53 -9.14 12.93
N VAL A 128 18.80 -8.92 14.21
CA VAL A 128 19.54 -9.89 15.05
C VAL A 128 18.75 -11.15 15.41
N GLY A 129 17.45 -11.17 15.12
CA GLY A 129 16.57 -12.30 15.39
C GLY A 129 15.12 -11.97 15.10
N PRO A 130 14.20 -12.87 15.46
CA PRO A 130 12.77 -12.65 15.28
C PRO A 130 12.22 -11.70 16.35
N TYR A 131 11.29 -10.85 15.93
CA TYR A 131 10.71 -9.80 16.77
C TYR A 131 9.17 -9.89 16.81
N ILE A 132 8.59 -9.58 17.97
CA ILE A 132 7.23 -9.06 18.02
C ILE A 132 7.32 -7.59 17.61
N THR A 133 6.74 -7.25 16.45
CA THR A 133 6.79 -5.89 15.88
C THR A 133 5.48 -5.13 16.04
N ILE A 134 4.37 -5.82 16.28
CA ILE A 134 3.04 -5.24 16.48
C ILE A 134 2.29 -5.98 17.58
N GLY A 135 2.60 -5.63 18.82
CA GLY A 135 1.84 -6.05 20.00
C GLY A 135 1.41 -4.83 20.78
N ALA A 136 0.13 -4.73 21.11
CA ALA A 136 -0.35 -3.71 22.05
C ALA A 136 0.16 -4.09 23.44
N GLN A 137 1.19 -3.39 23.92
CA GLN A 137 1.72 -3.55 25.27
C GLN A 137 0.93 -2.70 26.25
N ILE A 138 0.37 -3.36 27.25
CA ILE A 138 -0.40 -2.76 28.33
C ILE A 138 0.40 -2.84 29.61
N GLY A 139 0.63 -1.70 30.26
CA GLY A 139 1.17 -1.61 31.61
C GLY A 139 0.36 -0.63 32.44
N LYS A 140 0.37 -0.79 33.77
CA LYS A 140 -0.25 0.18 34.69
C LYS A 140 0.82 1.06 35.32
N ASP A 141 0.58 2.37 35.36
CA ASP A 141 1.48 3.29 36.03
C ASP A 141 1.60 2.93 37.52
N PRO A 142 2.83 2.77 38.06
CA PRO A 142 3.02 2.41 39.46
C PRO A 142 2.45 3.40 40.47
N ASP A 143 2.28 4.68 40.12
CA ASP A 143 1.73 5.70 41.04
C ASP A 143 0.21 5.78 40.95
N THR A 144 -0.34 5.78 39.74
CA THR A 144 -1.76 6.10 39.51
C THR A 144 -2.64 4.88 39.23
N GLY A 145 -2.05 3.73 38.85
CA GLY A 145 -2.76 2.55 38.39
C GLY A 145 -3.41 2.70 37.00
N ILE A 146 -3.23 3.85 36.34
CA ILE A 146 -3.79 4.11 35.01
C ILE A 146 -3.01 3.30 33.97
N ARG A 147 -3.74 2.66 33.07
CA ARG A 147 -3.18 1.88 31.96
C ARG A 147 -2.56 2.79 30.91
N ASN A 148 -1.44 2.34 30.35
CA ASN A 148 -0.93 2.79 29.06
C ASN A 148 -0.96 1.64 28.07
N VAL A 149 -1.36 1.91 26.83
CA VAL A 149 -1.26 1.00 25.68
C VAL A 149 -0.32 1.60 24.65
N SER A 150 0.73 0.87 24.28
CA SER A 150 1.74 1.33 23.32
C SER A 150 2.28 0.16 22.48
N ILE A 151 3.11 0.47 21.48
CA ILE A 151 3.75 -0.53 20.63
C ILE A 151 5.26 -0.29 20.62
N HIS A 152 5.98 -1.34 20.98
CA HIS A 152 7.43 -1.42 21.08
C HIS A 152 7.89 -2.76 20.53
N ARG A 153 9.06 -2.80 19.89
CA ARG A 153 9.61 -4.07 19.42
C ARG A 153 10.08 -4.92 20.60
N MET A 154 9.96 -6.24 20.46
CA MET A 154 10.43 -7.22 21.44
C MET A 154 11.20 -8.35 20.76
N LEU A 155 12.50 -8.43 21.00
CA LEU A 155 13.40 -9.46 20.48
C LEU A 155 13.19 -10.77 21.25
N LEU A 156 13.10 -11.89 20.55
CA LEU A 156 13.12 -13.22 21.15
C LEU A 156 14.51 -13.54 21.74
N LEU A 157 14.60 -13.72 23.05
CA LEU A 157 15.87 -14.03 23.75
C LEU A 157 15.97 -15.49 24.20
N GLY A 158 14.84 -16.16 24.40
CA GLY A 158 14.78 -17.52 24.91
C GLY A 158 13.34 -18.00 25.08
N LYS A 159 13.16 -19.18 25.69
CA LYS A 159 11.83 -19.81 25.86
C LYS A 159 10.83 -18.94 26.62
N ASP A 160 11.29 -18.07 27.52
CA ASP A 160 10.46 -17.27 28.42
C ASP A 160 11.00 -15.85 28.64
N ARG A 161 11.82 -15.36 27.70
CA ARG A 161 12.46 -14.05 27.79
C ARG A 161 12.36 -13.29 26.48
N LEU A 162 11.98 -12.02 26.57
CA LEU A 162 11.91 -11.05 25.48
C LEU A 162 12.69 -9.79 25.86
N SER A 163 13.26 -9.08 24.89
CA SER A 163 13.58 -7.66 25.12
C SER A 163 12.29 -6.84 25.12
N LEU A 164 12.31 -5.65 25.70
CA LEU A 164 11.24 -4.67 25.58
C LEU A 164 11.83 -3.27 25.40
N TRP A 165 12.05 -2.86 24.14
CA TRP A 165 12.62 -1.55 23.85
C TRP A 165 11.59 -0.42 23.95
N ALA A 166 11.42 0.11 25.16
CA ALA A 166 10.64 1.31 25.43
C ALA A 166 11.55 2.50 25.80
N PRO A 167 11.65 3.54 24.95
CA PRO A 167 12.39 4.75 25.28
C PRO A 167 11.92 5.41 26.58
N ALA A 168 12.84 5.97 27.36
CA ALA A 168 12.55 6.53 28.69
C ALA A 168 11.61 7.75 28.67
N ASP A 169 11.52 8.44 27.52
CA ASP A 169 10.61 9.56 27.27
C ASP A 169 9.21 9.11 26.82
N HIS A 170 9.01 7.82 26.54
CA HIS A 170 7.69 7.24 26.29
C HIS A 170 7.02 6.81 27.60
N HIS A 171 5.68 6.76 27.61
CA HIS A 171 4.89 6.41 28.80
C HIS A 171 5.30 5.06 29.40
N LEU A 172 5.36 3.99 28.61
CA LEU A 172 5.77 2.66 29.08
C LEU A 172 7.20 2.65 29.62
N GLY A 173 8.16 3.30 28.93
CA GLY A 173 9.54 3.38 29.39
C GLY A 173 9.68 4.11 30.73
N ARG A 174 8.92 5.19 30.92
CA ARG A 174 8.82 5.88 32.22
C ARG A 174 8.22 4.99 33.31
N MET A 175 7.21 4.19 32.99
CA MET A 175 6.62 3.24 33.94
C MET A 175 7.59 2.14 34.35
N ILE A 176 8.41 1.64 33.42
CA ILE A 176 9.48 0.66 33.72
C ILE A 176 10.47 1.27 34.71
N LEU A 177 10.96 2.48 34.45
CA LEU A 177 11.91 3.16 35.33
C LEU A 177 11.32 3.40 36.74
N LYS A 178 10.07 3.86 36.83
CA LYS A 178 9.38 4.03 38.12
C LYS A 178 9.24 2.72 38.90
N ALA A 179 9.00 1.60 38.22
CA ALA A 179 8.93 0.29 38.87
C ALA A 179 10.31 -0.13 39.40
N GLU A 180 11.36 0.08 38.60
CA GLU A 180 12.75 -0.21 38.98
C GLU A 180 13.24 0.62 40.17
N GLU A 181 12.89 1.91 40.22
CA GLU A 181 13.16 2.80 41.37
C GLU A 181 12.55 2.27 42.68
N ARG A 182 11.52 1.42 42.59
CA ARG A 182 10.86 0.75 43.71
C ARG A 182 11.36 -0.68 43.95
N GLY A 183 12.42 -1.10 43.25
CA GLY A 183 13.00 -2.44 43.37
C GLY A 183 12.12 -3.56 42.84
N ARG A 184 11.15 -3.27 41.97
CA ARG A 184 10.25 -4.28 41.38
C ARG A 184 10.15 -4.15 39.86
N GLY A 185 9.72 -5.21 39.20
CA GLY A 185 9.44 -5.17 37.77
C GLY A 185 8.12 -4.49 37.46
N LEU A 186 7.99 -3.94 36.25
CA LEU A 186 6.71 -3.55 35.68
C LEU A 186 6.02 -4.80 35.11
N GLU A 187 4.76 -4.99 35.49
CA GLU A 187 3.88 -6.00 34.91
C GLU A 187 3.36 -5.50 33.55
N VAL A 188 3.54 -6.31 32.51
CA VAL A 188 3.20 -5.95 31.12
C VAL A 188 2.47 -7.11 30.45
N ALA A 189 1.32 -6.81 29.84
CA ALA A 189 0.63 -7.71 28.91
C ALA A 189 0.92 -7.26 27.48
N THR A 190 1.30 -8.17 26.58
CA THR A 190 1.48 -7.88 25.15
C THR A 190 0.41 -8.61 24.37
N ALA A 191 -0.58 -7.89 23.85
CA ALA A 191 -1.67 -8.44 23.04
C ALA A 191 -1.32 -8.39 21.55
N VAL A 192 -1.28 -9.55 20.90
CA VAL A 192 -0.97 -9.72 19.46
C VAL A 192 -2.23 -10.20 18.75
N GLY A 193 -2.49 -9.64 17.56
CA GLY A 193 -3.69 -9.95 16.80
C GLY A 193 -4.95 -9.41 17.48
N VAL A 194 -5.06 -8.08 17.52
CA VAL A 194 -6.20 -7.39 18.13
C VAL A 194 -7.04 -6.68 17.07
N GLU A 195 -8.23 -6.23 17.45
CA GLU A 195 -9.07 -5.40 16.60
C GLU A 195 -8.33 -4.10 16.18
N PRO A 196 -8.46 -3.64 14.91
CA PRO A 196 -7.67 -2.53 14.36
C PRO A 196 -7.69 -1.23 15.15
N ALA A 197 -8.85 -0.80 15.69
CA ALA A 197 -8.95 0.46 16.41
C ALA A 197 -8.13 0.48 17.71
N ILE A 198 -7.82 -0.68 18.29
CA ILE A 198 -6.90 -0.79 19.45
C ILE A 198 -5.48 -0.40 19.05
N ILE A 199 -4.98 -0.96 17.94
CA ILE A 199 -3.64 -0.61 17.42
C ILE A 199 -3.61 0.87 17.03
N ILE A 200 -4.59 1.34 16.26
CA ILE A 200 -4.64 2.75 15.82
C ILE A 200 -4.76 3.70 17.03
N GLY A 201 -5.57 3.35 18.01
CA GLY A 201 -5.76 4.11 19.25
C GLY A 201 -4.49 4.21 20.09
N SER A 202 -3.67 3.15 20.14
CA SER A 202 -2.38 3.14 20.84
C SER A 202 -1.34 4.12 20.27
N GLN A 203 -1.55 4.60 19.04
CA GLN A 203 -0.66 5.58 18.40
C GLN A 203 -1.01 7.03 18.75
N ALA A 204 -2.19 7.27 19.33
CA ALA A 204 -2.67 8.61 19.65
C ALA A 204 -1.71 9.34 20.60
N LYS A 205 -1.49 10.64 20.35
CA LYS A 205 -0.62 11.48 21.19
C LYS A 205 -1.41 12.07 22.35
N VAL A 206 -1.92 11.19 23.21
CA VAL A 206 -2.64 11.60 24.42
C VAL A 206 -1.68 12.02 25.53
N PRO A 207 -2.07 12.96 26.40
CA PRO A 207 -1.29 13.29 27.59
C PRO A 207 -1.07 12.08 28.50
N PHE A 208 0.01 12.10 29.27
CA PHE A 208 0.27 11.10 30.30
C PHE A 208 -0.91 10.99 31.29
N GLY A 209 -1.32 9.76 31.61
CA GLY A 209 -2.46 9.50 32.49
C GLY A 209 -3.81 9.42 31.77
N VAL A 210 -3.83 9.43 30.43
CA VAL A 210 -5.00 9.01 29.65
C VAL A 210 -4.81 7.55 29.24
N ASP A 211 -5.82 6.74 29.52
CA ASP A 211 -5.87 5.34 29.12
C ASP A 211 -6.32 5.23 27.65
N GLU A 212 -5.42 4.73 26.78
CA GLU A 212 -5.63 4.66 25.33
C GLU A 212 -6.80 3.74 24.93
N PHE A 213 -7.28 2.85 25.81
CA PHE A 213 -8.52 2.12 25.53
C PHE A 213 -9.75 3.03 25.44
N HIS A 214 -9.71 4.21 26.07
CA HIS A 214 -10.75 5.23 25.87
C HIS A 214 -10.73 5.76 24.44
N VAL A 215 -9.53 5.98 23.89
CA VAL A 215 -9.35 6.43 22.51
C VAL A 215 -9.78 5.34 21.54
N ALA A 216 -9.32 4.10 21.72
CA ALA A 216 -9.75 2.96 20.93
C ALA A 216 -11.27 2.79 20.97
N GLY A 217 -11.88 2.96 22.15
CA GLY A 217 -13.33 2.96 22.33
C GLY A 217 -14.03 4.06 21.53
N GLY A 218 -13.49 5.28 21.53
CA GLY A 218 -14.00 6.43 20.77
C GLY A 218 -13.87 6.24 19.25
N LEU A 219 -12.71 5.79 18.79
CA LEU A 219 -12.42 5.40 17.40
C LEU A 219 -13.42 4.35 16.93
N ARG A 220 -13.70 3.35 17.78
CA ARG A 220 -14.61 2.27 17.43
C ARG A 220 -16.10 2.53 17.74
N GLY A 221 -16.42 3.64 18.38
CA GLY A 221 -17.79 3.95 18.82
C GLY A 221 -18.40 2.97 19.83
N ALA A 222 -17.61 2.09 20.45
CA ALA A 222 -18.05 1.08 21.41
C ALA A 222 -16.95 0.74 22.42
N PRO A 223 -17.27 0.37 23.67
CA PRO A 223 -16.27 -0.02 24.67
C PRO A 223 -15.36 -1.16 24.18
N VAL A 224 -14.07 -1.08 24.48
CA VAL A 224 -13.17 -2.23 24.32
C VAL A 224 -13.42 -3.19 25.48
N LYS A 225 -13.74 -4.46 25.17
CA LYS A 225 -13.94 -5.51 26.19
C LYS A 225 -12.58 -6.00 26.68
N LEU A 226 -12.34 -5.91 27.99
CA LEU A 226 -11.09 -6.31 28.63
C LEU A 226 -11.30 -7.49 29.58
N VAL A 227 -10.32 -8.38 29.65
CA VAL A 227 -10.22 -9.48 30.62
C VAL A 227 -8.99 -9.27 31.49
N LYS A 228 -9.05 -9.77 32.74
CA LYS A 228 -7.87 -9.80 33.59
C LYS A 228 -6.82 -10.76 33.04
N CYS A 229 -5.56 -10.39 33.20
CA CYS A 229 -4.44 -11.29 33.00
C CYS A 229 -4.43 -12.42 34.05
N GLU A 230 -3.80 -13.51 33.68
CA GLU A 230 -3.72 -14.78 34.39
C GLU A 230 -2.75 -14.76 35.57
N THR A 231 -1.66 -13.99 35.45
CA THR A 231 -0.49 -14.03 36.35
C THR A 231 0.00 -12.65 36.79
N ILE A 232 -0.54 -11.58 36.22
CA ILE A 232 -0.17 -10.20 36.51
C ILE A 232 -1.41 -9.33 36.73
N ASP A 233 -1.28 -8.21 37.47
CA ASP A 233 -2.38 -7.26 37.68
C ASP A 233 -2.53 -6.26 36.51
N VAL A 234 -2.77 -6.79 35.31
CA VAL A 234 -3.02 -6.03 34.08
C VAL A 234 -4.27 -6.58 33.38
N GLU A 235 -4.94 -5.76 32.58
CA GLU A 235 -6.03 -6.18 31.72
C GLU A 235 -5.62 -6.15 30.24
N ALA A 236 -6.12 -7.11 29.46
CA ALA A 236 -5.87 -7.23 28.03
C ALA A 236 -7.18 -7.36 27.23
N PRO A 237 -7.20 -7.04 25.92
CA PRO A 237 -8.41 -7.18 25.11
C PRO A 237 -8.91 -8.63 25.07
N ALA A 238 -10.18 -8.83 25.41
CA ALA A 238 -10.80 -10.14 25.59
C ALA A 238 -10.74 -11.02 24.33
N ALA A 239 -10.77 -10.40 23.16
CA ALA A 239 -10.81 -11.05 21.86
C ALA A 239 -9.47 -11.01 21.10
N SER A 240 -8.36 -10.77 21.81
CA SER A 240 -7.01 -10.89 21.23
C SER A 240 -6.77 -12.32 20.73
N GLU A 241 -5.96 -12.49 19.69
CA GLU A 241 -5.52 -13.83 19.27
C GLU A 241 -4.53 -14.42 20.29
N ILE A 242 -3.62 -13.61 20.82
CA ILE A 242 -2.57 -14.01 21.77
C ILE A 242 -2.35 -12.88 22.78
N VAL A 243 -2.17 -13.22 24.05
CA VAL A 243 -1.69 -12.33 25.11
C VAL A 243 -0.49 -12.98 25.79
N ILE A 244 0.64 -12.27 25.80
CA ILE A 244 1.88 -12.66 26.47
C ILE A 244 2.00 -11.80 27.73
N GLU A 245 1.97 -12.43 28.90
CA GLU A 245 2.09 -11.77 30.19
C GLU A 245 3.53 -11.90 30.69
N GLY A 246 4.06 -10.83 31.27
CA GLY A 246 5.38 -10.88 31.89
C GLY A 246 5.67 -9.74 32.82
N ILE A 247 6.84 -9.83 33.45
CA ILE A 247 7.36 -8.85 34.40
C ILE A 247 8.76 -8.44 33.95
N THR A 248 9.02 -7.14 33.86
CA THR A 248 10.37 -6.66 33.53
C THR A 248 11.34 -6.98 34.65
N LEU A 249 12.55 -7.46 34.34
CA LEU A 249 13.57 -7.78 35.33
C LEU A 249 14.33 -6.50 35.71
N PRO A 250 14.21 -6.00 36.95
CA PRO A 250 14.76 -4.69 37.32
C PRO A 250 16.27 -4.61 37.13
N GLY A 251 16.72 -3.57 36.42
CA GLY A 251 18.14 -3.33 36.15
C GLY A 251 18.79 -4.29 35.15
N GLU A 252 18.11 -5.38 34.76
CA GLU A 252 18.62 -6.29 33.74
C GLU A 252 18.43 -5.67 32.35
N ARG A 253 19.49 -5.70 31.54
CA ARG A 253 19.50 -5.15 30.18
C ARG A 253 20.14 -6.14 29.22
N VAL A 254 19.67 -6.14 27.99
CA VAL A 254 20.21 -6.94 26.88
C VAL A 254 20.41 -6.06 25.66
N ALA A 255 21.37 -6.44 24.80
CA ALA A 255 21.53 -5.85 23.49
C ALA A 255 20.33 -6.20 22.59
N ASP A 256 19.65 -5.16 22.07
CA ASP A 256 18.54 -5.25 21.13
C ASP A 256 18.90 -4.50 19.85
N GLY A 257 19.01 -5.25 18.75
CA GLY A 257 19.41 -4.76 17.46
C GLY A 257 20.88 -5.03 17.11
N PRO A 258 21.34 -4.68 15.90
CA PRO A 258 20.68 -3.78 14.94
C PRO A 258 19.31 -4.24 14.45
N TYR A 259 18.43 -3.27 14.17
CA TYR A 259 17.06 -3.49 13.70
C TYR A 259 16.72 -2.49 12.60
N GLY A 260 16.02 -2.95 11.56
CA GLY A 260 15.51 -2.11 10.47
C GLY A 260 14.42 -1.15 10.94
N GLU A 261 14.68 0.16 10.88
CA GLU A 261 13.79 1.18 11.46
C GLU A 261 13.00 1.95 10.40
N TYR A 262 11.99 2.70 10.88
CA TYR A 262 11.11 3.50 10.03
C TYR A 262 11.84 4.41 9.02
N PRO A 263 13.03 4.99 9.28
CA PRO A 263 13.71 5.79 8.26
C PRO A 263 14.17 5.00 7.03
N GLY A 264 14.05 3.67 7.04
CA GLY A 264 14.60 2.78 6.03
C GLY A 264 16.08 2.43 6.27
N THR A 265 16.59 2.71 7.47
CA THR A 265 17.97 2.44 7.87
C THR A 265 18.04 1.61 9.15
N TYR A 266 19.17 0.94 9.38
CA TYR A 266 19.40 0.19 10.62
C TYR A 266 19.74 1.12 11.78
N SER A 267 19.13 0.87 12.95
CA SER A 267 19.56 1.48 14.20
C SER A 267 20.73 0.72 14.84
N GLU A 268 21.55 1.45 15.60
CA GLU A 268 22.52 0.84 16.53
C GLU A 268 21.79 0.00 17.58
N SER A 269 22.47 -1.05 18.06
CA SER A 269 21.99 -1.85 19.20
C SER A 269 21.71 -0.99 20.43
N LYS A 270 20.60 -1.27 21.12
CA LYS A 270 20.15 -0.58 22.34
C LYS A 270 20.22 -1.51 23.54
N GLN A 271 20.38 -0.94 24.73
CA GLN A 271 20.28 -1.68 25.98
C GLN A 271 18.82 -1.69 26.44
N SER A 272 18.11 -2.76 26.12
CA SER A 272 16.67 -2.91 26.40
C SER A 272 16.43 -3.66 27.71
N PRO A 273 15.43 -3.27 28.51
CA PRO A 273 14.89 -4.10 29.59
C PRO A 273 14.55 -5.52 29.11
N VAL A 274 14.72 -6.49 30.00
CA VAL A 274 14.31 -7.89 29.76
C VAL A 274 12.94 -8.12 30.39
N LEU A 275 11.98 -8.61 29.60
CA LEU A 275 10.69 -9.09 30.09
C LEU A 275 10.77 -10.60 30.32
N LYS A 276 10.51 -11.05 31.55
CA LYS A 276 10.34 -12.46 31.89
C LYS A 276 8.86 -12.83 31.74
N VAL A 277 8.57 -13.78 30.86
CA VAL A 277 7.21 -14.25 30.58
C VAL A 277 6.70 -15.12 31.73
N THR A 278 5.47 -14.87 32.17
CA THR A 278 4.79 -15.56 33.27
C THR A 278 3.58 -16.37 32.81
N SER A 279 2.96 -16.00 31.68
CA SER A 279 1.92 -16.79 31.02
C SER A 279 1.77 -16.39 29.55
N ILE A 280 1.26 -17.29 28.73
CA ILE A 280 0.78 -16.99 27.37
C ILE A 280 -0.63 -17.56 27.25
N THR A 281 -1.61 -16.69 26.98
CA THR A 281 -2.97 -17.13 26.65
C THR A 281 -3.28 -16.87 25.18
N MET A 282 -4.00 -17.76 24.52
CA MET A 282 -4.35 -17.60 23.12
C MET A 282 -5.67 -18.29 22.75
N ARG A 283 -6.22 -17.88 21.61
CA ARG A 283 -7.32 -18.60 20.95
C ARG A 283 -6.86 -19.94 20.40
N GLN A 284 -7.80 -20.85 20.15
CA GLN A 284 -7.60 -21.98 19.26
C GLN A 284 -7.40 -21.50 17.82
N ASN A 285 -6.50 -22.20 17.11
CA ASN A 285 -6.07 -21.84 15.75
C ASN A 285 -5.66 -20.36 15.65
N PRO A 286 -4.70 -19.91 16.47
CA PRO A 286 -4.38 -18.49 16.61
C PRO A 286 -3.80 -17.89 15.32
N ILE A 287 -4.04 -16.59 15.14
CA ILE A 287 -3.41 -15.77 14.10
C ILE A 287 -2.34 -14.90 14.77
N TYR A 288 -1.08 -15.12 14.39
CA TYR A 288 0.02 -14.25 14.82
C TYR A 288 0.10 -13.03 13.90
N GLN A 289 -0.03 -11.83 14.44
CA GLN A 289 0.09 -10.61 13.65
C GLN A 289 1.52 -10.07 13.69
N THR A 290 2.03 -9.69 12.52
CA THR A 290 3.31 -9.01 12.36
C THR A 290 3.13 -7.73 11.55
N ALA A 291 4.01 -6.75 11.78
CA ALA A 291 4.12 -5.56 10.94
C ALA A 291 5.53 -5.38 10.39
N LEU A 292 5.64 -4.95 9.13
CA LEU A 292 6.91 -4.60 8.50
C LEU A 292 7.29 -3.15 8.80
N THR A 293 8.56 -2.94 9.16
CA THR A 293 9.11 -1.60 9.46
C THR A 293 10.14 -1.18 8.40
N GLY A 294 10.14 0.10 8.03
CA GLY A 294 11.14 0.70 7.13
C GLY A 294 10.64 0.89 5.70
N LEU A 295 11.48 1.46 4.83
CA LEU A 295 11.08 1.90 3.49
C LEU A 295 10.85 0.70 2.54
N PRO A 296 9.77 0.70 1.73
CA PRO A 296 8.91 1.79 1.25
C PRO A 296 7.82 2.12 2.29
N VAL A 297 6.73 2.79 1.94
CA VAL A 297 5.63 2.99 2.92
C VAL A 297 5.10 1.63 3.39
N THR A 298 5.14 1.38 4.69
CA THR A 298 4.67 0.14 5.33
C THR A 298 3.80 0.47 6.55
N GLU A 299 3.36 -0.54 7.29
CA GLU A 299 2.45 -0.42 8.43
C GLU A 299 2.90 0.57 9.51
N ASN A 300 4.20 0.65 9.81
CA ASN A 300 4.69 1.60 10.81
C ASN A 300 4.46 3.07 10.40
N HIS A 301 4.42 3.33 9.10
CA HIS A 301 4.36 4.67 8.52
C HIS A 301 2.95 5.23 8.53
N THR A 302 2.00 4.44 8.02
CA THR A 302 0.59 4.77 7.97
C THR A 302 -0.05 4.83 9.35
N LEU A 303 0.39 3.98 10.30
CA LEU A 303 -0.11 3.99 11.67
C LEU A 303 0.25 5.28 12.41
N ILE A 304 1.47 5.81 12.22
CA ILE A 304 1.91 7.02 12.91
C ILE A 304 1.44 8.31 12.22
N GLU A 305 1.14 8.23 10.92
CA GLU A 305 0.75 9.38 10.09
C GLU A 305 -0.36 10.20 10.74
N TYR A 306 -1.50 9.58 11.05
CA TYR A 306 -2.70 10.32 11.46
C TYR A 306 -2.61 10.88 12.87
N ALA A 307 -1.92 10.17 13.77
CA ALA A 307 -1.64 10.71 15.10
C ALA A 307 -0.76 11.97 15.00
N ASN A 308 0.27 11.96 14.15
CA ASN A 308 1.11 13.15 13.92
C ASN A 308 0.34 14.27 13.20
N ALA A 309 -0.40 13.93 12.14
CA ALA A 309 -1.20 14.88 11.37
C ALA A 309 -2.28 15.56 12.24
N ALA A 310 -2.89 14.82 13.19
CA ALA A 310 -3.85 15.37 14.13
C ALA A 310 -3.23 16.41 15.07
N VAL A 311 -2.02 16.13 15.58
CA VAL A 311 -1.26 17.10 16.40
C VAL A 311 -0.92 18.35 15.60
N VAL A 312 -0.39 18.18 14.38
CA VAL A 312 -0.08 19.28 13.47
C VAL A 312 -1.34 20.10 13.19
N TYR A 313 -2.43 19.47 12.79
CA TYR A 313 -3.71 20.13 12.49
C TYR A 313 -4.20 20.97 13.68
N ARG A 314 -4.23 20.40 14.88
CA ARG A 314 -4.67 21.10 16.11
C ARG A 314 -3.77 22.31 16.42
N GLU A 315 -2.47 22.19 16.22
CA GLU A 315 -1.53 23.30 16.47
C GLU A 315 -1.70 24.42 15.44
N VAL A 316 -1.74 24.09 14.14
CA VAL A 316 -1.95 25.08 13.08
C VAL A 316 -3.28 25.80 13.27
N LYS A 317 -4.34 25.08 13.66
CA LYS A 317 -5.69 25.66 13.85
C LYS A 317 -5.76 26.71 14.95
N LYS A 318 -4.84 26.71 15.92
CA LYS A 318 -4.72 27.78 16.94
C LYS A 318 -4.23 29.11 16.34
N ILE A 319 -3.46 29.03 15.26
CA ILE A 319 -2.86 30.17 14.57
C ILE A 319 -3.76 30.61 13.41
N VAL A 320 -4.11 29.66 12.54
CA VAL A 320 -4.91 29.87 11.33
C VAL A 320 -6.16 28.99 11.37
N PRO A 321 -7.36 29.54 11.63
CA PRO A 321 -8.59 28.76 11.70
C PRO A 321 -8.97 28.05 10.39
N GLU A 322 -8.60 28.63 9.24
CA GLU A 322 -8.87 28.07 7.90
C GLU A 322 -7.75 27.11 7.42
N VAL A 323 -7.48 26.05 8.18
CA VAL A 323 -6.62 24.93 7.73
C VAL A 323 -7.36 24.08 6.70
N LYS A 324 -6.79 23.90 5.51
CA LYS A 324 -7.40 23.11 4.43
C LYS A 324 -6.95 21.66 4.42
N ALA A 325 -5.65 21.42 4.60
CA ALA A 325 -5.11 20.07 4.62
C ALA A 325 -3.78 20.00 5.38
N VAL A 326 -3.49 18.82 5.92
CA VAL A 326 -2.21 18.48 6.55
C VAL A 326 -1.78 17.13 6.00
N HIS A 327 -0.51 17.04 5.60
CA HIS A 327 0.08 15.81 5.09
C HIS A 327 1.45 15.59 5.71
N MET A 328 1.60 14.47 6.41
CA MET A 328 2.91 13.96 6.82
C MET A 328 3.49 13.19 5.62
N THR A 329 4.54 13.70 4.99
CA THR A 329 4.92 13.21 3.66
C THR A 329 5.60 11.83 3.70
N PRO A 330 5.40 10.99 2.68
CA PRO A 330 6.11 9.70 2.57
C PRO A 330 7.64 9.86 2.53
N GLY A 331 8.15 10.87 1.82
CA GLY A 331 9.59 11.16 1.74
C GLY A 331 10.17 11.60 3.09
N GLY A 332 9.39 12.29 3.92
CA GLY A 332 9.71 12.56 5.31
C GLY A 332 9.36 11.42 6.26
N THR A 333 9.13 10.21 5.74
CA THR A 333 8.83 8.99 6.51
C THR A 333 7.64 9.18 7.47
N PHE A 334 6.66 10.01 7.09
CA PHE A 334 5.46 10.37 7.86
C PHE A 334 5.74 10.97 9.25
N ARG A 335 6.95 11.49 9.46
CA ARG A 335 7.41 12.02 10.75
C ARG A 335 8.25 13.28 10.64
N HIS A 336 9.15 13.32 9.67
CA HIS A 336 10.16 14.37 9.53
C HIS A 336 9.71 15.56 8.70
N HIS A 337 8.69 15.42 7.86
CA HIS A 337 8.20 16.49 7.00
C HIS A 337 6.67 16.60 7.05
N ALA A 338 6.18 17.80 7.35
CA ALA A 338 4.78 18.17 7.23
C ALA A 338 4.60 19.21 6.12
N VAL A 339 3.60 18.98 5.27
CA VAL A 339 3.08 19.98 4.33
C VAL A 339 1.70 20.41 4.82
N VAL A 340 1.48 21.71 4.97
CA VAL A 340 0.26 22.29 5.53
C VAL A 340 -0.32 23.29 4.55
N SER A 341 -1.56 23.05 4.11
CA SER A 341 -2.31 24.00 3.29
C SER A 341 -3.21 24.84 4.19
N ILE A 342 -3.07 26.17 4.08
CA ILE A 342 -3.81 27.16 4.85
C ILE A 342 -4.41 28.21 3.93
N LYS A 343 -5.46 28.87 4.39
CA LYS A 343 -5.87 30.17 3.84
C LYS A 343 -5.49 31.26 4.83
N LYS A 344 -4.39 31.95 4.55
CA LYS A 344 -3.85 32.99 5.45
C LYS A 344 -4.72 34.25 5.47
N ARG A 345 -4.75 34.93 6.61
CA ARG A 345 -5.42 36.21 6.87
C ARG A 345 -4.41 37.35 7.06
N HIS A 346 -3.19 37.00 7.44
CA HIS A 346 -2.06 37.90 7.60
C HIS A 346 -0.82 37.28 6.95
N GLU A 347 0.10 38.11 6.48
CA GLU A 347 1.28 37.68 5.72
C GLU A 347 2.16 36.72 6.52
N GLU A 348 2.28 36.96 7.83
CA GLU A 348 3.22 36.28 8.72
C GLU A 348 2.68 34.96 9.30
N GLU A 349 1.42 34.62 9.04
CA GLU A 349 0.78 33.41 9.61
C GLU A 349 1.50 32.12 9.20
N ALA A 350 1.98 32.03 7.96
CA ALA A 350 2.75 30.86 7.49
C ALA A 350 4.07 30.70 8.26
N ARG A 351 4.79 31.80 8.52
CA ARG A 351 6.02 31.81 9.33
C ARG A 351 5.75 31.39 10.78
N ASN A 352 4.66 31.88 11.37
CA ASN A 352 4.25 31.49 12.72
C ASN A 352 3.91 29.98 12.79
N VAL A 353 3.24 29.45 11.78
CA VAL A 353 2.96 28.00 11.65
C VAL A 353 4.27 27.20 11.61
N ILE A 354 5.24 27.60 10.79
CA ILE A 354 6.55 26.93 10.70
C ILE A 354 7.22 26.86 12.07
N LEU A 355 7.33 28.00 12.76
CA LEU A 355 7.99 28.07 14.07
C LEU A 355 7.25 27.23 15.13
N ALA A 356 5.93 27.29 15.16
CA ALA A 356 5.12 26.50 16.09
C ALA A 356 5.34 25.00 15.86
N LEU A 357 5.25 24.53 14.62
CA LEU A 357 5.38 23.11 14.30
C LEU A 357 6.79 22.58 14.56
N LEU A 358 7.84 23.34 14.23
CA LEU A 358 9.22 22.95 14.52
C LEU A 358 9.50 22.87 16.03
N SER A 359 8.75 23.60 16.86
CA SER A 359 8.89 23.58 18.32
C SER A 359 8.17 22.42 19.02
N LEU A 360 7.27 21.69 18.33
CA LEU A 360 6.40 20.67 18.93
C LEU A 360 7.14 19.45 19.51
N GLY A 361 8.37 19.18 19.08
CA GLY A 361 9.15 18.03 19.55
C GLY A 361 8.61 16.65 19.10
N ILE A 362 7.68 16.60 18.14
CA ILE A 362 7.11 15.33 17.61
C ILE A 362 8.01 14.64 16.56
N GLY A 363 9.20 15.19 16.31
CA GLY A 363 10.18 14.66 15.35
C GLY A 363 10.19 15.31 13.97
N LEU A 364 9.49 16.44 13.81
CA LEU A 364 9.53 17.26 12.59
C LEU A 364 10.92 17.87 12.41
N LYS A 365 11.40 17.80 11.17
CA LYS A 365 12.65 18.41 10.69
C LYS A 365 12.40 19.42 9.57
N GLN A 366 11.30 19.25 8.84
CA GLN A 366 10.92 20.04 7.68
C GLN A 366 9.44 20.42 7.80
N VAL A 367 9.11 21.68 7.49
CA VAL A 367 7.73 22.16 7.42
C VAL A 367 7.56 22.98 6.14
N THR A 368 6.58 22.66 5.31
CA THR A 368 6.21 23.46 4.15
C THR A 368 4.80 23.98 4.33
N VAL A 369 4.61 25.29 4.25
CA VAL A 369 3.28 25.91 4.31
C VAL A 369 2.92 26.42 2.92
N VAL A 370 1.73 26.06 2.45
CA VAL A 370 1.22 26.37 1.10
C VAL A 370 -0.20 26.95 1.18
N ASP A 371 -0.65 27.60 0.11
CA ASP A 371 -2.01 28.17 0.05
C ASP A 371 -3.11 27.11 -0.10
N GLU A 372 -4.37 27.54 -0.03
CA GLU A 372 -5.56 26.68 -0.12
C GLU A 372 -5.76 25.99 -1.48
N ASP A 373 -5.06 26.43 -2.53
CA ASP A 373 -5.16 25.91 -3.89
C ASP A 373 -4.07 24.88 -4.24
N ILE A 374 -3.24 24.51 -3.26
CA ILE A 374 -2.22 23.47 -3.40
C ILE A 374 -2.71 22.16 -2.79
N ASN A 375 -2.72 21.10 -3.60
CA ASN A 375 -2.97 19.75 -3.13
C ASN A 375 -1.72 19.20 -2.42
N VAL A 376 -1.75 19.20 -1.08
CA VAL A 376 -0.63 18.72 -0.25
C VAL A 376 -0.27 17.24 -0.46
N TYR A 377 -1.17 16.44 -1.04
CA TYR A 377 -0.95 15.01 -1.32
C TYR A 377 -0.28 14.76 -2.67
N ASP A 378 -0.22 15.76 -3.54
CA ASP A 378 0.48 15.70 -4.82
C ASP A 378 1.88 16.31 -4.68
N PRO A 379 2.96 15.50 -4.75
CA PRO A 379 4.32 16.03 -4.61
C PRO A 379 4.67 17.04 -5.70
N VAL A 380 4.10 16.94 -6.91
CA VAL A 380 4.36 17.88 -8.00
C VAL A 380 3.72 19.23 -7.71
N ASP A 381 2.52 19.25 -7.13
CA ASP A 381 1.83 20.49 -6.79
C ASP A 381 2.54 21.24 -5.62
N VAL A 382 3.04 20.49 -4.64
CA VAL A 382 3.86 21.04 -3.56
C VAL A 382 5.20 21.57 -4.09
N GLU A 383 5.86 20.83 -4.99
CA GLU A 383 7.09 21.27 -5.65
C GLU A 383 6.87 22.52 -6.51
N TRP A 384 5.73 22.61 -7.21
CA TRP A 384 5.35 23.79 -7.96
C TRP A 384 5.22 25.02 -7.06
N ALA A 385 4.56 24.89 -5.90
CA ALA A 385 4.46 25.98 -4.92
C ALA A 385 5.85 26.39 -4.41
N LEU A 386 6.71 25.42 -4.05
CA LEU A 386 8.10 25.68 -3.64
C LEU A 386 8.92 26.37 -4.73
N SER A 387 8.66 26.09 -6.01
CA SER A 387 9.44 26.65 -7.12
C SER A 387 8.96 28.03 -7.55
N THR A 388 7.68 28.35 -7.35
CA THR A 388 7.04 29.52 -7.95
C THR A 388 6.52 30.55 -6.94
N ARG A 389 6.39 30.20 -5.65
CA ARG A 389 5.81 31.07 -4.61
C ARG A 389 6.75 31.48 -3.49
N MET A 390 7.97 30.95 -3.46
CA MET A 390 8.96 31.30 -2.43
C MET A 390 10.26 31.80 -3.05
N GLN A 391 11.01 32.57 -2.26
CA GLN A 391 12.35 33.05 -2.56
C GLN A 391 13.28 32.60 -1.41
N PRO A 392 14.33 31.79 -1.70
CA PRO A 392 15.12 31.13 -0.65
C PRO A 392 15.76 32.06 0.39
N ASP A 393 16.13 33.29 0.01
CA ASP A 393 16.79 34.27 0.87
C ASP A 393 15.87 34.90 1.94
N ARG A 394 14.55 34.78 1.78
CA ARG A 394 13.54 35.39 2.65
C ARG A 394 12.57 34.39 3.28
N ASP A 395 12.21 33.35 2.54
CA ASP A 395 11.05 32.49 2.86
C ASP A 395 11.45 31.16 3.52
N ILE A 396 12.77 30.90 3.60
CA ILE A 396 13.31 29.77 4.35
C ILE A 396 13.65 30.20 5.77
N ILE A 397 13.16 29.44 6.74
CA ILE A 397 13.52 29.58 8.17
C ILE A 397 14.36 28.37 8.55
N ILE A 398 15.55 28.59 9.12
CA ILE A 398 16.41 27.53 9.64
C ILE A 398 16.57 27.69 11.15
N ILE A 399 16.25 26.64 11.91
CA ILE A 399 16.44 26.59 13.35
C ILE A 399 17.52 25.54 13.68
N PRO A 400 18.73 25.97 14.10
CA PRO A 400 19.78 25.04 14.46
C PRO A 400 19.55 24.44 15.84
N ARG A 401 20.06 23.21 16.05
CA ARG A 401 20.18 22.53 17.36
C ARG A 401 18.85 22.34 18.09
N ILE A 402 17.85 21.82 17.39
CA ILE A 402 16.59 21.38 18.01
C ILE A 402 16.56 19.87 18.21
N ALA A 403 15.70 19.42 19.14
CA ALA A 403 15.42 18.01 19.32
C ALA A 403 14.68 17.45 18.09
N CYS A 404 15.07 16.25 17.66
CA CYS A 404 14.41 15.49 16.60
C CYS A 404 14.51 14.01 16.95
N SER A 405 13.93 13.14 16.12
CA SER A 405 14.02 11.70 16.32
C SER A 405 15.49 11.26 16.42
N THR A 406 15.76 10.44 17.42
CA THR A 406 17.06 9.80 17.59
C THR A 406 17.36 8.78 16.50
N LEU A 407 16.37 8.43 15.66
CA LEU A 407 16.51 7.48 14.56
C LEU A 407 16.84 8.14 13.21
N ASP A 408 16.80 9.47 13.08
CA ASP A 408 17.27 10.13 11.85
C ASP A 408 18.79 9.90 11.68
N PRO A 409 19.23 9.19 10.62
CA PRO A 409 20.62 8.79 10.45
C PRO A 409 21.57 9.98 10.19
N SER A 410 21.04 11.15 9.81
CA SER A 410 21.85 12.36 9.60
C SER A 410 22.16 13.14 10.87
N VAL A 411 21.54 12.80 12.01
CA VAL A 411 21.68 13.57 13.24
C VAL A 411 23.02 13.26 13.93
N PRO A 412 23.91 14.27 14.11
CA PRO A 412 25.17 14.08 14.79
C PRO A 412 24.97 13.85 16.30
N LYS A 413 25.89 13.16 16.98
CA LYS A 413 25.95 13.15 18.46
C LYS A 413 26.29 14.58 18.92
N PRO A 414 25.52 15.23 19.84
CA PRO A 414 24.64 14.67 20.88
C PRO A 414 23.13 14.53 20.55
N ARG A 415 22.77 14.12 19.32
CA ARG A 415 21.40 13.84 18.85
C ARG A 415 20.50 15.08 18.71
N THR A 416 21.06 16.21 18.29
CA THR A 416 20.31 17.43 17.91
C THR A 416 20.43 17.70 16.41
N THR A 417 19.38 18.19 15.76
CA THR A 417 19.36 18.45 14.31
C THR A 417 19.24 19.95 13.99
N ALA A 418 19.50 20.32 12.73
CA ALA A 418 19.00 21.56 12.17
C ALA A 418 17.68 21.25 11.46
N ALA A 419 16.64 21.99 11.81
CA ALA A 419 15.35 21.90 11.14
C ALA A 419 15.10 23.16 10.34
N TRP A 420 14.22 23.06 9.36
CA TRP A 420 13.90 24.19 8.50
C TRP A 420 12.44 24.15 8.08
N GLY A 421 11.94 25.29 7.64
CA GLY A 421 10.65 25.35 6.98
C GLY A 421 10.61 26.42 5.91
N VAL A 422 9.62 26.28 5.03
CA VAL A 422 9.42 27.15 3.86
C VAL A 422 8.02 27.72 3.90
N ASP A 423 7.96 29.04 3.80
CA ASP A 423 6.75 29.74 3.42
C ASP A 423 6.62 29.73 1.90
N ALA A 424 5.78 28.84 1.36
CA ALA A 424 5.47 28.76 -0.06
C ALA A 424 4.05 29.29 -0.34
N THR A 425 3.60 30.25 0.47
CA THR A 425 2.32 30.94 0.28
C THR A 425 2.48 32.19 -0.60
N MET A 426 1.48 32.49 -1.42
CA MET A 426 1.50 33.69 -2.25
C MET A 426 1.43 34.97 -1.39
N PRO A 427 2.16 36.06 -1.71
CA PRO A 427 2.00 37.33 -1.01
C PRO A 427 0.55 37.83 -1.00
N MET A 428 0.08 38.34 0.14
CA MET A 428 -1.26 38.88 0.29
C MET A 428 -1.53 40.01 -0.70
N GLY A 429 -2.68 39.98 -1.37
CA GLY A 429 -3.07 40.98 -2.37
C GLY A 429 -2.51 40.76 -3.77
N GLU A 430 -1.65 39.75 -3.97
CA GLU A 430 -1.02 39.48 -5.28
C GLU A 430 -1.61 38.24 -5.99
N ARG A 431 -2.81 37.78 -5.59
CA ARG A 431 -3.43 36.53 -6.07
C ARG A 431 -3.50 36.42 -7.59
N GLU A 432 -3.78 37.51 -8.29
CA GLU A 432 -3.86 37.55 -9.76
C GLU A 432 -2.56 37.12 -10.44
N ARG A 433 -1.39 37.41 -9.84
CA ARG A 433 -0.08 37.00 -10.36
C ARG A 433 0.20 35.50 -10.21
N PHE A 434 -0.43 34.86 -9.22
CA PHE A 434 -0.17 33.46 -8.83
C PHE A 434 -1.33 32.51 -9.15
N GLU A 435 -2.34 32.99 -9.87
CA GLU A 435 -3.47 32.18 -10.28
C GLU A 435 -3.02 31.08 -11.24
N LYS A 436 -3.32 29.83 -10.89
CA LYS A 436 -3.05 28.68 -11.77
C LYS A 436 -3.93 28.78 -13.01
N ILE A 437 -3.31 28.64 -14.19
CA ILE A 437 -4.02 28.55 -15.46
C ILE A 437 -4.96 27.34 -15.41
N LYS A 438 -6.18 27.51 -15.94
CA LYS A 438 -7.18 26.44 -16.05
C LYS A 438 -7.61 26.30 -17.50
N VAL A 439 -7.66 25.07 -17.99
CA VAL A 439 -8.23 24.71 -19.29
C VAL A 439 -9.71 24.35 -19.09
N PRO A 440 -10.66 25.16 -19.61
CA PRO A 440 -12.09 24.88 -19.46
C PRO A 440 -12.47 23.48 -19.97
N GLY A 441 -13.29 22.77 -19.20
CA GLY A 441 -13.74 21.40 -19.54
C GLY A 441 -12.78 20.28 -19.11
N VAL A 442 -11.53 20.62 -18.78
CA VAL A 442 -10.52 19.71 -18.21
C VAL A 442 -10.31 20.02 -16.73
N ASP A 443 -9.97 21.28 -16.43
CA ASP A 443 -9.66 21.75 -15.08
C ASP A 443 -10.94 22.33 -14.42
N GLY A 444 -11.37 21.76 -13.29
CA GLY A 444 -12.59 22.14 -12.58
C GLY A 444 -13.54 20.99 -12.23
N ARG A 445 -13.27 19.77 -12.71
CA ARG A 445 -13.78 18.57 -12.04
C ARG A 445 -13.00 18.42 -10.72
N PRO A 446 -13.66 18.16 -9.57
CA PRO A 446 -12.92 18.00 -8.32
C PRO A 446 -11.81 16.98 -8.55
N HIS A 447 -10.56 17.37 -8.24
CA HIS A 447 -9.46 16.43 -8.13
C HIS A 447 -9.90 15.42 -7.07
N ARG A 448 -10.48 14.29 -7.50
CA ARG A 448 -10.38 13.07 -6.70
C ARG A 448 -8.90 12.92 -6.50
N VAL A 449 -8.45 13.01 -5.24
CA VAL A 449 -7.10 12.64 -4.83
C VAL A 449 -6.83 11.34 -5.57
N ALA A 450 -6.04 11.38 -6.63
CA ALA A 450 -5.52 10.17 -7.19
C ALA A 450 -4.62 9.68 -6.06
N PRO A 451 -4.89 8.53 -5.44
CA PRO A 451 -3.80 7.86 -4.77
C PRO A 451 -2.72 7.72 -5.84
N THR A 452 -1.47 7.48 -5.45
CA THR A 452 -0.40 7.00 -6.35
C THR A 452 -0.72 5.64 -7.00
N ASN A 453 -2.00 5.33 -7.20
CA ASN A 453 -2.53 4.34 -8.10
C ASN A 453 -2.26 4.83 -9.52
N PHE A 454 -1.54 4.02 -10.29
CA PHE A 454 -1.91 3.79 -11.68
C PHE A 454 -3.42 3.97 -11.81
N LEU A 455 -3.87 4.95 -12.62
CA LEU A 455 -5.29 5.28 -12.84
C LEU A 455 -6.09 3.98 -12.76
N ALA A 456 -6.85 3.80 -11.68
CA ALA A 456 -7.66 2.61 -11.53
C ALA A 456 -8.55 2.53 -12.77
N MET A 457 -8.42 1.45 -13.54
CA MET A 457 -9.20 1.28 -14.76
C MET A 457 -10.68 1.46 -14.38
N ARG A 458 -11.39 2.31 -15.12
CA ARG A 458 -12.83 2.47 -14.92
C ARG A 458 -13.52 1.13 -15.15
N ASP A 459 -14.63 0.93 -14.44
CA ASP A 459 -15.46 -0.26 -14.63
C ASP A 459 -15.88 -0.37 -16.10
N PHE A 460 -15.75 -1.58 -16.65
CA PHE A 460 -16.20 -1.96 -17.97
C PHE A 460 -16.87 -3.32 -17.91
N GLU A 461 -17.82 -3.57 -18.81
CA GLU A 461 -18.41 -4.89 -18.97
C GLU A 461 -17.43 -5.82 -19.70
N TYR A 462 -17.23 -7.03 -19.18
CA TYR A 462 -16.37 -8.03 -19.83
C TYR A 462 -17.25 -9.10 -20.48
N LEU A 463 -17.21 -9.18 -21.80
CA LEU A 463 -18.12 -9.99 -22.62
C LEU A 463 -17.33 -11.09 -23.33
N GLU A 464 -17.84 -12.32 -23.32
CA GLU A 464 -17.12 -13.50 -23.82
C GLU A 464 -17.91 -14.27 -24.89
N PRO A 465 -18.00 -13.74 -26.13
CA PRO A 465 -18.67 -14.43 -27.23
C PRO A 465 -17.96 -15.72 -27.64
N ASN A 466 -18.72 -16.63 -28.23
CA ASN A 466 -18.22 -17.93 -28.71
C ASN A 466 -18.05 -17.99 -30.24
N THR A 467 -18.60 -17.01 -30.97
CA THR A 467 -18.53 -16.93 -32.44
C THR A 467 -18.18 -15.53 -32.90
N VAL A 468 -17.59 -15.38 -34.11
CA VAL A 468 -17.34 -14.04 -34.67
C VAL A 468 -18.63 -13.25 -34.85
N ALA A 469 -19.73 -13.89 -35.26
CA ALA A 469 -21.02 -13.22 -35.44
C ALA A 469 -21.55 -12.61 -34.13
N GLU A 470 -21.44 -13.36 -33.02
CA GLU A 470 -21.81 -12.86 -31.69
C GLU A 470 -20.90 -11.71 -31.26
N ALA A 471 -19.59 -11.82 -31.50
CA ALA A 471 -18.64 -10.76 -31.18
C ALA A 471 -18.94 -9.46 -31.96
N CYS A 472 -19.20 -9.55 -33.27
CA CYS A 472 -19.58 -8.38 -34.08
C CYS A 472 -20.94 -7.80 -33.65
N GLY A 473 -21.91 -8.65 -33.28
CA GLY A 473 -23.20 -8.20 -32.74
C GLY A 473 -23.07 -7.46 -31.41
N LEU A 474 -22.16 -7.90 -30.53
CA LEU A 474 -21.82 -7.18 -29.31
C LEU A 474 -21.14 -5.85 -29.64
N LEU A 475 -20.14 -5.80 -30.52
CA LEU A 475 -19.51 -4.55 -30.92
C LEU A 475 -20.52 -3.53 -31.49
N GLN A 476 -21.44 -4.00 -32.34
CA GLN A 476 -22.53 -3.19 -32.88
C GLN A 476 -23.45 -2.64 -31.77
N ARG A 477 -23.75 -3.43 -30.74
CA ARG A 477 -24.57 -3.00 -29.58
C ARG A 477 -23.95 -1.83 -28.83
N TYR A 478 -22.63 -1.76 -28.71
CA TYR A 478 -21.93 -0.68 -27.99
C TYR A 478 -21.51 0.48 -28.91
N ALA A 479 -21.85 0.46 -30.21
CA ALA A 479 -21.69 1.59 -31.15
C ALA A 479 -20.35 2.35 -31.03
N GLY A 480 -19.22 1.63 -31.05
CA GLY A 480 -17.88 2.21 -30.96
C GLY A 480 -17.34 2.43 -29.55
N GLU A 481 -18.14 2.19 -28.50
CA GLU A 481 -17.73 2.27 -27.10
C GLU A 481 -17.16 0.94 -26.54
N ALA A 482 -17.19 -0.14 -27.32
CA ALA A 482 -16.55 -1.41 -26.98
C ALA A 482 -15.19 -1.57 -27.68
N ARG A 483 -14.31 -2.40 -27.09
CA ARG A 483 -13.03 -2.77 -27.69
C ARG A 483 -12.82 -4.28 -27.68
N VAL A 484 -12.24 -4.80 -28.76
CA VAL A 484 -11.90 -6.22 -28.88
C VAL A 484 -10.69 -6.54 -28.01
N TYR A 485 -10.81 -7.58 -27.19
CA TYR A 485 -9.73 -8.09 -26.35
C TYR A 485 -9.25 -9.45 -26.88
N ALA A 486 -8.07 -9.43 -27.51
CA ALA A 486 -7.44 -10.62 -28.13
C ALA A 486 -6.25 -11.13 -27.32
N GLY A 487 -5.28 -10.26 -27.00
CA GLY A 487 -4.08 -10.58 -26.23
C GLY A 487 -3.83 -9.66 -25.03
N GLY A 488 -4.26 -8.40 -25.14
CA GLY A 488 -4.29 -7.45 -24.03
C GLY A 488 -2.97 -6.74 -23.72
N ALA A 489 -1.86 -7.10 -24.39
CA ALA A 489 -0.54 -6.53 -24.10
C ALA A 489 -0.51 -5.00 -24.25
N TYR A 490 -0.96 -4.47 -25.37
CA TYR A 490 -1.09 -3.03 -25.61
C TYR A 490 -2.35 -2.44 -24.95
N LEU A 491 -3.50 -3.07 -25.20
CA LEU A 491 -4.81 -2.58 -24.75
C LEU A 491 -4.88 -2.36 -23.23
N SER A 492 -4.30 -3.26 -22.43
CA SER A 492 -4.29 -3.11 -20.97
C SER A 492 -3.41 -1.95 -20.51
N ILE A 493 -2.34 -1.62 -21.23
CA ILE A 493 -1.45 -0.50 -20.89
C ILE A 493 -2.19 0.81 -21.11
N VAL A 494 -2.78 1.00 -22.29
CA VAL A 494 -3.52 2.24 -22.62
C VAL A 494 -4.76 2.44 -21.73
N MET A 495 -5.40 1.35 -21.31
CA MET A 495 -6.50 1.43 -20.33
C MET A 495 -6.01 1.80 -18.92
N LYS A 496 -4.90 1.19 -18.45
CA LYS A 496 -4.29 1.54 -17.15
C LYS A 496 -3.73 2.96 -17.10
N GLN A 497 -3.33 3.51 -18.24
CA GLN A 497 -2.91 4.90 -18.38
C GLN A 497 -4.09 5.86 -18.56
N GLY A 498 -5.33 5.35 -18.65
CA GLY A 498 -6.54 6.14 -18.84
C GLY A 498 -6.70 6.74 -20.24
N LEU A 499 -5.83 6.38 -21.19
CA LEU A 499 -5.85 6.84 -22.59
C LEU A 499 -7.02 6.25 -23.38
N LEU A 500 -7.50 5.06 -22.98
CA LEU A 500 -8.66 4.41 -23.57
C LEU A 500 -9.59 3.90 -22.47
N GLN A 501 -10.88 4.23 -22.57
CA GLN A 501 -11.88 3.92 -21.54
C GLN A 501 -13.14 3.32 -22.17
N PRO A 502 -13.06 2.06 -22.64
CA PRO A 502 -14.22 1.40 -23.25
C PRO A 502 -15.28 1.11 -22.19
N LYS A 503 -16.57 1.14 -22.57
CA LYS A 503 -17.65 0.66 -21.70
C LYS A 503 -17.71 -0.86 -21.65
N ALA A 504 -17.20 -1.54 -22.67
CA ALA A 504 -17.13 -2.99 -22.70
C ALA A 504 -15.87 -3.51 -23.41
N LEU A 505 -15.36 -4.64 -22.92
CA LEU A 505 -14.36 -5.45 -23.61
C LEU A 505 -14.99 -6.71 -24.16
N VAL A 506 -14.82 -6.95 -25.45
CA VAL A 506 -15.27 -8.16 -26.14
C VAL A 506 -14.10 -9.13 -26.24
N ASN A 507 -14.01 -10.08 -25.31
CA ASN A 507 -12.97 -11.10 -25.25
C ASN A 507 -13.19 -12.19 -26.29
N ILE A 508 -12.40 -12.16 -27.36
CA ILE A 508 -12.53 -13.12 -28.47
C ILE A 508 -11.70 -14.39 -28.27
N LYS A 509 -10.95 -14.55 -27.17
CA LYS A 509 -10.03 -15.68 -26.93
C LYS A 509 -10.69 -17.07 -26.97
N LYS A 510 -12.01 -17.16 -26.74
CA LYS A 510 -12.79 -18.41 -26.79
C LYS A 510 -13.22 -18.81 -28.20
N ILE A 511 -13.12 -17.91 -29.18
CA ILE A 511 -13.55 -18.17 -30.55
C ILE A 511 -12.49 -19.03 -31.25
N HIS A 512 -12.78 -20.33 -31.37
CA HIS A 512 -11.83 -21.31 -31.92
C HIS A 512 -11.47 -21.08 -33.40
N GLU A 513 -12.39 -20.55 -34.20
CA GLU A 513 -12.16 -20.23 -35.62
C GLU A 513 -11.09 -19.14 -35.86
N LEU A 514 -10.73 -18.39 -34.82
CA LEU A 514 -9.68 -17.35 -34.88
C LEU A 514 -8.28 -17.88 -34.55
N LYS A 515 -8.14 -19.17 -34.22
CA LYS A 515 -6.86 -19.79 -33.84
C LYS A 515 -6.27 -20.60 -35.00
N GLY A 516 -4.98 -20.88 -34.88
CA GLY A 516 -4.29 -21.84 -35.73
C GLY A 516 -3.59 -21.24 -36.94
N ILE A 517 -2.60 -22.00 -37.40
CA ILE A 517 -1.74 -21.70 -38.54
C ILE A 517 -1.97 -22.80 -39.56
N ARG A 518 -2.27 -22.44 -40.81
CA ARG A 518 -2.50 -23.43 -41.88
C ARG A 518 -1.99 -22.95 -43.24
N TRP A 519 -1.76 -23.91 -44.13
CA TRP A 519 -1.36 -23.67 -45.51
C TRP A 519 -2.52 -23.97 -46.46
N GLU A 520 -2.86 -23.01 -47.31
CA GLU A 520 -3.84 -23.20 -48.38
C GLU A 520 -3.16 -22.95 -49.73
N PRO A 521 -3.01 -23.96 -50.62
CA PRO A 521 -2.25 -23.80 -51.86
C PRO A 521 -2.68 -22.65 -52.78
N ALA A 522 -3.95 -22.23 -52.70
CA ALA A 522 -4.49 -21.13 -53.49
C ALA A 522 -4.31 -19.74 -52.85
N GLU A 523 -4.18 -19.65 -51.52
CA GLU A 523 -4.14 -18.37 -50.78
C GLU A 523 -2.78 -18.10 -50.12
N GLY A 524 -2.03 -19.14 -49.75
CA GLY A 524 -0.75 -19.08 -49.06
C GLY A 524 -0.83 -19.51 -47.60
N LEU A 525 -0.02 -18.89 -46.74
CA LEU A 525 -0.04 -19.12 -45.30
C LEU A 525 -1.17 -18.31 -44.66
N ILE A 526 -2.01 -18.97 -43.87
CA ILE A 526 -3.12 -18.35 -43.16
C ILE A 526 -2.87 -18.44 -41.65
N LEU A 527 -2.90 -17.27 -41.01
CA LEU A 527 -2.77 -17.10 -39.57
C LEU A 527 -4.11 -16.63 -39.02
N GLY A 528 -4.67 -17.36 -38.06
CA GLY A 528 -5.82 -16.86 -37.30
C GLY A 528 -5.45 -15.62 -36.47
N ALA A 529 -6.40 -14.71 -36.24
CA ALA A 529 -6.17 -13.48 -35.47
C ALA A 529 -5.71 -13.70 -34.02
N LEU A 530 -5.97 -14.88 -33.44
CA LEU A 530 -5.52 -15.30 -32.11
C LEU A 530 -4.21 -16.08 -32.11
N VAL A 531 -3.60 -16.32 -33.27
CA VAL A 531 -2.24 -16.87 -33.32
C VAL A 531 -1.31 -15.91 -32.58
N THR A 532 -0.58 -16.45 -31.62
CA THR A 532 0.40 -15.71 -30.82
C THR A 532 1.73 -15.58 -31.54
N HIS A 533 2.50 -14.56 -31.18
CA HIS A 533 3.88 -14.39 -31.64
C HIS A 533 4.72 -15.65 -31.41
N HIS A 534 4.55 -16.30 -30.25
CA HIS A 534 5.25 -17.53 -29.92
C HIS A 534 4.85 -18.74 -30.80
N GLU A 535 3.58 -18.82 -31.21
CA GLU A 535 3.13 -19.86 -32.14
C GLU A 535 3.75 -19.69 -33.54
N ILE A 536 4.02 -18.46 -33.97
CA ILE A 536 4.73 -18.19 -35.24
C ILE A 536 6.22 -18.50 -35.10
N GLU A 537 6.84 -18.07 -33.98
CA GLU A 537 8.24 -18.35 -33.62
C GLU A 537 8.58 -19.84 -33.69
N THR A 538 7.65 -20.70 -33.24
CA THR A 538 7.87 -22.15 -33.04
C THR A 538 7.20 -23.05 -34.07
N SER A 539 6.45 -22.49 -35.02
CA SER A 539 5.75 -23.27 -36.04
C SER A 539 6.72 -23.83 -37.08
N SER A 540 6.73 -25.16 -37.24
CA SER A 540 7.48 -25.85 -38.30
C SER A 540 6.98 -25.45 -39.70
N LEU A 541 5.67 -25.24 -39.85
CA LEU A 541 5.08 -24.83 -41.13
C LEU A 541 5.53 -23.41 -41.52
N VAL A 542 5.55 -22.49 -40.56
CA VAL A 542 6.06 -21.13 -40.80
C VAL A 542 7.56 -21.19 -41.08
N GLY A 543 8.32 -21.95 -40.28
CA GLY A 543 9.76 -22.11 -40.48
C GLY A 543 10.14 -22.71 -41.83
N GLU A 544 9.30 -23.57 -42.42
CA GLU A 544 9.53 -24.12 -43.76
C GLU A 544 9.17 -23.12 -44.88
N LYS A 545 8.03 -22.42 -44.76
CA LYS A 545 7.49 -21.59 -45.85
C LYS A 545 7.95 -20.12 -45.80
N PHE A 546 8.11 -19.57 -44.61
CA PHE A 546 8.50 -18.17 -44.35
C PHE A 546 9.46 -18.08 -43.15
N PRO A 547 10.71 -18.57 -43.27
CA PRO A 547 11.68 -18.57 -42.17
C PRO A 547 11.89 -17.18 -41.53
N ILE A 548 11.78 -16.12 -42.32
CA ILE A 548 11.91 -14.73 -41.88
C ILE A 548 10.92 -14.36 -40.76
N LEU A 549 9.72 -14.96 -40.75
CA LEU A 549 8.72 -14.71 -39.71
C LEU A 549 9.15 -15.33 -38.38
N CYS A 550 9.76 -16.52 -38.40
CA CYS A 550 10.29 -17.13 -37.17
C CYS A 550 11.50 -16.38 -36.63
N GLU A 551 12.33 -15.79 -37.50
CA GLU A 551 13.48 -14.98 -37.10
C GLU A 551 13.03 -13.65 -36.47
N LEU A 552 12.11 -12.95 -37.13
CA LEU A 552 11.48 -11.73 -36.61
C LEU A 552 10.91 -11.96 -35.22
N GLU A 553 10.10 -12.99 -35.04
CA GLU A 553 9.40 -13.24 -33.79
C GLU A 553 10.34 -13.58 -32.63
N LYS A 554 11.60 -13.98 -32.87
CA LYS A 554 12.58 -14.15 -31.78
C LYS A 554 13.01 -12.82 -31.17
N GLU A 555 13.06 -11.78 -31.98
CA GLU A 555 13.49 -10.43 -31.62
C GLU A 555 12.32 -9.57 -31.12
N VAL A 556 11.07 -9.95 -31.42
CA VAL A 556 9.87 -9.24 -30.96
C VAL A 556 9.61 -9.49 -29.46
N ALA A 557 9.81 -8.46 -28.64
CA ALA A 557 9.50 -8.44 -27.21
C ALA A 557 10.13 -9.58 -26.38
N ASN A 558 9.72 -9.74 -25.11
CA ASN A 558 10.15 -10.87 -24.28
C ASN A 558 9.18 -12.06 -24.39
N ILE A 559 9.64 -13.25 -23.99
CA ILE A 559 8.88 -14.50 -24.06
C ILE A 559 7.47 -14.42 -23.43
N ARG A 560 7.28 -13.63 -22.36
CA ARG A 560 5.96 -13.50 -21.70
C ARG A 560 4.98 -12.72 -22.58
N VAL A 561 5.43 -11.64 -23.20
CA VAL A 561 4.63 -10.87 -24.16
C VAL A 561 4.31 -11.73 -25.37
N ARG A 562 5.28 -12.49 -25.89
CA ARG A 562 5.06 -13.35 -27.07
C ARG A 562 4.03 -14.47 -26.86
N ASN A 563 3.89 -14.95 -25.63
CA ASN A 563 2.91 -15.98 -25.27
C ASN A 563 1.46 -15.45 -25.16
N VAL A 564 1.26 -14.13 -25.05
CA VAL A 564 -0.07 -13.53 -24.89
C VAL A 564 -0.45 -12.55 -26.00
N GLY A 565 0.53 -11.94 -26.67
CA GLY A 565 0.32 -11.05 -27.81
C GLY A 565 -0.09 -11.85 -29.03
N THR A 566 -1.20 -11.46 -29.65
CA THR A 566 -1.72 -12.11 -30.85
C THR A 566 -1.49 -11.23 -32.07
N VAL A 567 -1.32 -11.86 -33.23
CA VAL A 567 -1.15 -11.15 -34.50
C VAL A 567 -2.31 -10.21 -34.80
N GLY A 568 -3.55 -10.68 -34.64
CA GLY A 568 -4.72 -9.86 -34.88
C GLY A 568 -4.81 -8.67 -33.93
N GLY A 569 -4.44 -8.85 -32.66
CA GLY A 569 -4.41 -7.76 -31.68
C GLY A 569 -3.28 -6.76 -31.94
N ASN A 570 -2.14 -7.23 -32.45
CA ASN A 570 -1.00 -6.41 -32.85
C ASN A 570 -1.36 -5.53 -34.06
N LEU A 571 -1.91 -6.10 -35.13
CA LEU A 571 -2.29 -5.34 -36.33
C LEU A 571 -3.48 -4.40 -36.06
N ALA A 572 -4.50 -4.85 -35.34
CA ALA A 572 -5.69 -4.05 -35.08
C ALA A 572 -5.45 -2.83 -34.17
N SER A 573 -4.31 -2.75 -33.47
CA SER A 573 -3.96 -1.58 -32.65
C SER A 573 -3.57 -0.36 -33.51
N GLY A 574 -3.14 -0.58 -34.77
CA GLY A 574 -2.61 0.47 -35.64
C GLY A 574 -1.32 1.10 -35.12
N GLU A 575 -0.61 0.45 -34.19
CA GLU A 575 0.60 1.02 -33.59
C GLU A 575 1.78 1.00 -34.58
N PRO A 576 2.39 2.15 -34.89
CA PRO A 576 3.44 2.25 -35.93
C PRO A 576 4.76 1.58 -35.55
N LEU A 577 4.94 1.25 -34.27
CA LEU A 577 6.15 0.63 -33.72
C LEU A 577 6.10 -0.91 -33.77
N THR A 578 5.14 -1.49 -34.48
CA THR A 578 5.00 -2.94 -34.60
C THR A 578 5.87 -3.49 -35.72
N ASP A 579 6.88 -4.29 -35.37
CA ASP A 579 7.80 -4.88 -36.36
C ASP A 579 7.08 -5.87 -37.31
N LEU A 580 6.03 -6.52 -36.81
CA LEU A 580 5.27 -7.55 -37.54
C LEU A 580 4.50 -6.99 -38.74
N ALA A 581 3.93 -5.79 -38.62
CA ALA A 581 3.17 -5.16 -39.69
C ALA A 581 4.06 -4.88 -40.92
N GLN A 582 5.27 -4.41 -40.69
CA GLN A 582 6.22 -4.06 -41.77
C GLN A 582 6.62 -5.30 -42.58
N VAL A 583 6.93 -6.40 -41.90
CA VAL A 583 7.30 -7.66 -42.57
C VAL A 583 6.12 -8.23 -43.33
N PHE A 584 4.91 -8.21 -42.77
CA PHE A 584 3.73 -8.67 -43.50
C PHE A 584 3.40 -7.82 -44.73
N ILE A 585 3.56 -6.49 -44.65
CA ILE A 585 3.41 -5.62 -45.82
C ILE A 585 4.41 -6.01 -46.91
N SER A 586 5.68 -6.25 -46.54
CA SER A 586 6.72 -6.67 -47.50
C SER A 586 6.47 -8.03 -48.15
N LEU A 587 5.61 -8.85 -47.54
CA LEU A 587 5.19 -10.17 -48.04
C LEU A 587 3.84 -10.11 -48.77
N ASP A 588 3.36 -8.93 -49.14
CA ASP A 588 2.06 -8.70 -49.80
C ASP A 588 0.88 -9.32 -49.01
N ALA A 589 0.96 -9.30 -47.68
CA ALA A 589 -0.07 -9.87 -46.84
C ALA A 589 -1.41 -9.13 -46.99
N ARG A 590 -2.49 -9.88 -46.78
CA ARG A 590 -3.87 -9.40 -46.76
C ARG A 590 -4.51 -9.77 -45.44
N VAL A 591 -5.46 -8.97 -44.97
CA VAL A 591 -6.26 -9.27 -43.77
C VAL A 591 -7.70 -9.55 -44.14
N ARG A 592 -8.27 -10.59 -43.56
CA ARG A 592 -9.69 -10.91 -43.65
C ARG A 592 -10.39 -10.31 -42.42
N VAL A 593 -11.42 -9.53 -42.68
CA VAL A 593 -12.19 -8.78 -41.67
C VAL A 593 -13.66 -9.16 -41.80
N ARG A 594 -14.33 -9.38 -40.68
CA ARG A 594 -15.76 -9.72 -40.61
C ARG A 594 -16.53 -8.73 -39.75
N GLY A 595 -17.67 -8.26 -40.25
CA GLY A 595 -18.70 -7.54 -39.50
C GLY A 595 -20.02 -8.32 -39.46
N PRO A 596 -21.12 -7.76 -38.91
CA PRO A 596 -22.38 -8.46 -38.74
C PRO A 596 -23.04 -8.95 -40.04
N SER A 597 -22.79 -8.27 -41.17
CA SER A 597 -23.41 -8.58 -42.47
C SER A 597 -22.45 -8.45 -43.65
N ARG A 598 -21.15 -8.32 -43.40
CA ARG A 598 -20.13 -8.13 -44.44
C ARG A 598 -18.83 -8.83 -44.07
N GLU A 599 -18.12 -9.29 -45.10
CA GLU A 599 -16.77 -9.82 -45.00
C GLU A 599 -15.92 -9.17 -46.09
N ARG A 600 -14.70 -8.75 -45.74
CA ARG A 600 -13.80 -8.04 -46.63
C ARG A 600 -12.39 -8.61 -46.51
N VAL A 601 -11.66 -8.64 -47.62
CA VAL A 601 -10.23 -8.94 -47.65
C VAL A 601 -9.52 -7.68 -48.12
N ILE A 602 -8.56 -7.20 -47.33
CA ILE A 602 -7.93 -5.89 -47.52
C ILE A 602 -6.41 -6.11 -47.62
N PRO A 603 -5.71 -5.52 -48.61
CA PRO A 603 -4.26 -5.43 -48.59
C PRO A 603 -3.78 -4.84 -47.27
N LEU A 604 -2.77 -5.43 -46.63
CA LEU A 604 -2.35 -4.97 -45.30
C LEU A 604 -1.82 -3.52 -45.33
N GLU A 605 -1.24 -3.07 -46.43
CA GLU A 605 -0.84 -1.67 -46.62
C GLU A 605 -2.06 -0.72 -46.59
N GLU A 606 -3.18 -1.10 -47.20
CA GLU A 606 -4.43 -0.31 -47.20
C GLU A 606 -5.23 -0.44 -45.89
N PHE A 607 -4.86 -1.41 -45.03
CA PHE A 607 -5.50 -1.60 -43.73
C PHE A 607 -5.12 -0.52 -42.73
N PHE A 608 -3.91 0.05 -42.84
CA PHE A 608 -3.45 1.15 -41.99
C PHE A 608 -3.74 2.48 -42.67
N LEU A 609 -4.56 3.32 -42.02
CA LEU A 609 -4.96 4.61 -42.59
C LEU A 609 -4.08 5.76 -42.07
N ASP A 610 -3.69 5.70 -40.81
CA ASP A 610 -2.81 6.65 -40.13
C ASP A 610 -2.29 6.03 -38.81
N TYR A 611 -1.48 6.76 -38.05
CA TYR A 611 -1.03 6.38 -36.72
C TYR A 611 -2.21 6.00 -35.80
N TYR A 612 -2.18 4.77 -35.26
CA TYR A 612 -3.24 4.21 -34.40
C TYR A 612 -4.63 4.11 -35.06
N GLN A 613 -4.69 4.20 -36.40
CA GLN A 613 -5.93 4.16 -37.15
C GLN A 613 -5.87 3.06 -38.23
N THR A 614 -6.84 2.15 -38.17
CA THR A 614 -7.02 1.09 -39.17
C THR A 614 -8.33 1.30 -39.94
N SER A 615 -8.50 0.56 -41.04
CA SER A 615 -9.73 0.55 -41.84
C SER A 615 -10.86 -0.30 -41.24
N LEU A 616 -10.68 -0.84 -40.01
CA LEU A 616 -11.73 -1.57 -39.28
C LEU A 616 -12.86 -0.62 -38.92
N ALA A 617 -14.09 -1.02 -39.24
CA ALA A 617 -15.26 -0.36 -38.67
C ALA A 617 -15.45 -0.78 -37.20
N ASP A 618 -16.19 0.03 -36.44
CA ASP A 618 -16.45 -0.22 -35.01
C ASP A 618 -17.15 -1.56 -34.71
N ASP A 619 -17.80 -2.16 -35.70
CA ASP A 619 -18.52 -3.44 -35.63
C ASP A 619 -17.77 -4.61 -36.29
N GLU A 620 -16.52 -4.39 -36.71
CA GLU A 620 -15.71 -5.37 -37.42
C GLU A 620 -14.58 -5.95 -36.57
N ILE A 621 -14.20 -7.19 -36.90
CA ILE A 621 -13.10 -7.92 -36.28
C ILE A 621 -12.17 -8.46 -37.37
N LEU A 622 -10.87 -8.28 -37.20
CA LEU A 622 -9.85 -8.96 -37.98
C LEU A 622 -9.87 -10.45 -37.60
N THR A 623 -10.12 -11.33 -38.57
CA THR A 623 -10.24 -12.76 -38.32
C THR A 623 -9.02 -13.56 -38.75
N GLN A 624 -8.37 -13.18 -39.85
CA GLN A 624 -7.21 -13.88 -40.40
C GLN A 624 -6.22 -12.93 -41.08
N VAL A 625 -4.94 -13.30 -41.07
CA VAL A 625 -3.88 -12.75 -41.93
C VAL A 625 -3.53 -13.80 -42.97
N ILE A 626 -3.45 -13.40 -44.23
CA ILE A 626 -3.19 -14.24 -45.40
C ILE A 626 -1.91 -13.75 -46.06
N ILE A 627 -0.89 -14.60 -46.09
CA ILE A 627 0.42 -14.28 -46.65
C ILE A 627 0.62 -15.12 -47.91
N PRO A 628 0.56 -14.51 -49.11
CA PRO A 628 0.72 -15.25 -50.36
C PRO A 628 2.10 -15.86 -50.46
N LEU A 629 2.22 -17.00 -51.16
CA LEU A 629 3.54 -17.54 -51.49
C LEU A 629 4.25 -16.56 -52.41
N CYS A 630 5.42 -16.05 -51.99
CA CYS A 630 6.29 -15.27 -52.88
C CYS A 630 6.61 -16.12 -54.11
N ARG A 631 6.02 -15.78 -55.25
CA ARG A 631 6.51 -16.25 -56.54
C ARG A 631 7.78 -15.46 -56.80
N ILE A 632 8.93 -16.08 -56.60
CA ILE A 632 10.16 -15.60 -57.22
C ILE A 632 9.87 -15.67 -58.73
N VAL A 633 9.60 -14.52 -59.34
CA VAL A 633 9.55 -14.42 -60.79
C VAL A 633 11.00 -14.60 -61.23
N PRO A 634 11.37 -15.67 -61.96
CA PRO A 634 12.66 -15.71 -62.61
C PRO A 634 12.66 -14.59 -63.65
N GLU A 635 13.63 -13.69 -63.58
CA GLU A 635 13.90 -12.71 -64.65
C GLU A 635 14.10 -13.40 -66.02
#